data_AF-A0A497MUD7-F1
#
_entry.id   AF-A0A497MUD7-F1
#
_cell.length_a   1.000
_cell.length_b   1.000
_cell.length_c   1.000
_cell.angle_alpha   90.00
_cell.angle_beta   90.00
_cell.angle_gamma   90.00
#
_symmetry.space_group_name_H-M   'P 1'
#
loop_
_entity.id
_entity.type
_entity.pdbx_description
1 polymer ?
#
loop_
_entity_poly.entity_id
_entity_poly.type
_entity_poly.pdbx_seq_one_letter_code
_entity_poly.pdbx_strand_id
1 'polypeptide(L)'
;LQSGTSFGTSLASEVNAVHVVLTNFPGAIPGTESLPKLLKYNGEKLFEALKQAKYSEELRDQLGRLEVQLTIFQLTTLILAAITIIEGVALYAGRKRKTG
;
A
#
# COMPACT_ATOMS: atom_id res chain seq x y z
N LEU A 1 12.74 17.03 -26.21
CA LEU A 1 12.78 15.86 -27.12
C LEU A 1 12.64 14.56 -26.35
N GLN A 2 11.52 14.37 -25.64
CA GLN A 2 11.16 13.10 -25.01
C GLN A 2 9.80 12.72 -25.60
N SER A 3 9.81 11.94 -26.69
CA SER A 3 8.58 11.44 -27.30
C SER A 3 8.06 10.26 -26.49
N GLY A 4 6.75 10.20 -26.20
CA GLY A 4 6.11 9.02 -25.59
C GLY A 4 5.98 9.04 -24.06
N THR A 5 6.29 10.15 -23.38
CA THR A 5 6.12 10.25 -21.91
C THR A 5 4.67 10.15 -21.47
N SER A 6 3.72 10.64 -22.29
CA SER A 6 2.28 10.50 -22.03
C SER A 6 1.85 9.04 -22.00
N PHE A 7 2.28 8.25 -22.99
CA PHE A 7 2.00 6.81 -23.04
C PHE A 7 2.62 6.08 -21.84
N GLY A 8 3.89 6.34 -21.53
CA GLY A 8 4.55 5.72 -20.38
C GLY A 8 3.85 6.05 -19.05
N THR A 9 3.37 7.29 -18.88
CA THR A 9 2.60 7.70 -17.70
C THR A 9 1.26 6.97 -17.63
N SER A 10 0.52 6.87 -18.74
CA SER A 10 -0.74 6.12 -18.77
C SER A 10 -0.53 4.65 -18.44
N LEU A 11 0.45 3.99 -19.09
CA LEU A 11 0.75 2.58 -18.83
C LEU A 11 1.16 2.34 -17.37
N ALA A 12 2.04 3.19 -16.82
CA ALA A 12 2.46 3.07 -15.43
C ALA A 12 1.30 3.23 -14.44
N SER A 13 0.34 4.12 -14.72
CA SER A 13 -0.87 4.27 -13.90
C SER A 13 -1.77 3.03 -13.94
N GLU A 14 -1.88 2.38 -15.10
CA GLU A 14 -2.69 1.17 -15.28
C GLU A 14 -2.09 -0.04 -14.55
N VAL A 15 -0.78 -0.23 -14.63
CA VAL A 15 -0.09 -1.36 -13.99
C VAL A 15 0.41 -1.07 -12.58
N ASN A 16 0.08 0.11 -12.03
CA ASN A 16 0.51 0.56 -10.71
C ASN A 16 2.06 0.58 -10.54
N ALA A 17 2.77 1.02 -11.57
CA ALA A 17 4.23 1.17 -11.57
C ALA A 17 4.67 2.63 -11.39
N VAL A 18 5.91 2.82 -10.95
CA VAL A 18 6.57 4.13 -10.93
C VAL A 18 7.17 4.41 -12.30
N HIS A 19 6.73 5.49 -12.96
CA HIS A 19 7.27 5.92 -14.25
C HIS A 19 8.51 6.81 -14.06
N VAL A 20 9.61 6.49 -14.75
CA VAL A 20 10.86 7.26 -14.72
C VAL A 20 11.26 7.65 -16.12
N VAL A 21 11.56 8.93 -16.32
CA VAL A 21 11.98 9.49 -17.60
C VAL A 21 13.44 9.89 -17.52
N LEU A 22 14.30 9.26 -18.33
CA LEU A 22 15.74 9.50 -18.37
C LEU A 22 16.13 10.22 -19.66
N THR A 23 17.05 11.18 -19.61
CA THR A 23 17.54 11.86 -20.81
C THR A 23 18.75 11.15 -21.42
N ASN A 24 18.77 11.05 -22.74
CA ASN A 24 19.92 10.52 -23.51
C ASN A 24 20.74 11.63 -24.20
N PHE A 25 20.36 12.89 -24.02
CA PHE A 25 20.95 14.03 -24.70
C PHE A 25 21.62 14.96 -23.70
N PRO A 26 22.97 15.05 -23.68
CA PRO A 26 23.68 16.03 -22.87
C PRO A 26 23.19 17.45 -23.18
N GLY A 27 22.94 18.23 -22.13
CA GLY A 27 22.43 19.59 -22.23
C GLY A 27 20.93 19.73 -22.54
N ALA A 28 20.19 18.62 -22.70
CA ALA A 28 18.73 18.69 -22.86
C ALA A 28 18.00 19.11 -21.58
N ILE A 29 18.66 18.97 -20.42
CA ILE A 29 18.19 19.44 -19.11
C ILE A 29 19.30 20.32 -18.51
N PRO A 30 18.98 21.47 -17.89
CA PRO A 30 19.98 22.29 -17.21
C PRO A 30 20.82 21.46 -16.22
N GLY A 31 22.14 21.63 -16.26
CA GLY A 31 23.06 20.87 -15.41
C GLY A 31 23.42 19.48 -15.92
N THR A 32 23.07 19.12 -17.16
CA THR A 32 23.41 17.82 -17.79
C THR A 32 24.34 17.96 -19.01
N GLU A 33 25.12 19.03 -19.09
CA GLU A 33 25.87 19.40 -20.32
C GLU A 33 26.98 18.41 -20.69
N SER A 34 27.49 17.66 -19.71
CA SER A 34 28.50 16.61 -19.92
C SER A 34 27.93 15.23 -19.63
N LEU A 35 28.52 14.20 -20.22
CA LEU A 35 28.12 12.81 -20.00
C LEU A 35 28.11 12.43 -18.50
N PRO A 36 29.13 12.75 -17.67
CA PRO A 36 29.07 12.46 -16.24
C PRO A 36 27.92 13.16 -15.52
N LYS A 37 27.63 14.41 -15.88
CA LYS A 37 26.51 15.17 -15.30
C LYS A 37 25.15 14.59 -15.68
N LEU A 38 24.98 14.19 -16.94
CA LEU A 38 23.79 13.48 -17.42
C LEU A 38 23.59 12.15 -16.69
N LEU A 39 24.65 11.36 -16.56
CA LEU A 39 24.58 10.07 -15.85
C LEU A 39 24.24 10.27 -14.37
N LYS A 40 24.81 11.29 -13.73
CA LYS A 40 24.46 11.67 -12.36
C LYS A 40 22.97 12.03 -12.25
N TYR A 41 22.46 12.88 -13.13
CA TYR A 41 21.04 13.27 -13.16
C TYR A 41 20.12 12.04 -13.33
N ASN A 42 20.41 11.18 -14.31
CA ASN A 42 19.63 9.96 -14.54
C ASN A 42 19.69 9.00 -13.33
N GLY A 43 20.87 8.87 -12.70
CA GLY A 43 21.05 8.06 -11.49
C GLY A 43 20.25 8.59 -10.30
N GLU A 44 20.22 9.90 -10.09
CA GLU A 44 19.39 10.54 -9.06
C GLU A 44 17.90 10.27 -9.29
N LYS A 45 17.43 10.40 -10.55
CA LYS A 45 16.04 10.09 -10.92
C LYS A 45 15.66 8.63 -10.67
N LEU A 46 16.55 7.69 -11.00
CA LEU A 46 16.36 6.27 -10.71
C LEU A 46 16.29 6.00 -9.21
N PHE A 47 17.16 6.64 -8.41
CA PHE A 47 17.18 6.42 -6.97
C PHE A 47 15.93 6.99 -6.28
N GLU A 48 15.45 8.16 -6.70
CA GLU A 48 14.17 8.73 -6.26
C GLU A 48 13.00 7.78 -6.57
N ALA A 49 12.96 7.24 -7.78
CA ALA A 49 11.91 6.31 -8.19
C ALA A 49 11.94 4.99 -7.41
N LEU A 50 13.13 4.44 -7.14
CA LEU A 50 13.28 3.24 -6.31
C LEU A 50 12.77 3.47 -4.88
N LYS A 51 13.03 4.64 -4.30
CA LYS A 51 12.47 5.00 -2.98
C LYS A 51 10.95 5.06 -3.01
N GLN A 52 10.37 5.67 -4.03
CA GLN A 52 8.92 5.75 -4.18
C GLN A 52 8.29 4.36 -4.34
N ALA A 53 8.91 3.49 -5.14
CA ALA A 53 8.45 2.12 -5.32
C ALA A 53 8.47 1.34 -3.99
N LYS A 54 9.58 1.41 -3.25
CA LYS A 54 9.69 0.76 -1.93
C LYS A 54 8.67 1.29 -0.92
N TYR A 55 8.47 2.60 -0.86
CA TYR A 55 7.49 3.19 0.04
C TYR A 55 6.06 2.74 -0.30
N SER A 56 5.73 2.65 -1.59
CA SER A 56 4.42 2.19 -2.05
C SER A 56 4.19 0.71 -1.76
N GLU A 57 5.22 -0.12 -1.93
CA GLU A 57 5.22 -1.54 -1.55
C GLU A 57 5.01 -1.69 -0.04
N GLU A 58 5.80 -1.00 0.78
CA GLU A 58 5.69 -1.04 2.24
C GLU A 58 4.30 -0.61 2.73
N LEU A 59 3.72 0.44 2.14
CA LEU A 59 2.40 0.92 2.50
C LEU A 59 1.30 -0.10 2.17
N ARG A 60 1.39 -0.76 0.99
CA ARG A 60 0.47 -1.86 0.61
C ARG A 60 0.57 -3.03 1.57
N ASP A 61 1.78 -3.37 1.96
CA ASP A 61 2.09 -4.41 2.93
C ASP A 61 1.49 -4.10 4.32
N GLN A 62 1.60 -2.85 4.77
CA GLN A 62 0.99 -2.40 6.03
C GLN A 62 -0.54 -2.44 5.96
N LEU A 63 -1.14 -2.01 4.85
CA LEU A 63 -2.59 -2.08 4.63
C LEU A 63 -3.09 -3.53 4.66
N GLY A 64 -2.43 -4.44 3.94
CA GLY A 64 -2.80 -5.86 3.94
C GLY A 64 -2.71 -6.48 5.33
N ARG A 65 -1.66 -6.16 6.11
CA ARG A 65 -1.55 -6.59 7.51
C ARG A 65 -2.68 -6.05 8.38
N LEU A 66 -3.03 -4.77 8.21
CA LEU A 66 -4.08 -4.12 8.99
C LEU A 66 -5.47 -4.69 8.68
N GLU A 67 -5.76 -4.95 7.41
CA GLU A 67 -7.01 -5.61 6.98
C GLU A 67 -7.16 -7.01 7.59
N VAL A 68 -6.08 -7.80 7.60
CA VAL A 68 -6.08 -9.12 8.23
C VAL A 68 -6.30 -9.02 9.74
N GLN A 69 -5.61 -8.10 10.43
CA GLN A 69 -5.79 -7.88 11.86
C GLN A 69 -7.22 -7.47 12.20
N LEU A 70 -7.78 -6.53 11.44
CA LEU A 70 -9.16 -6.07 11.61
C LEU A 70 -10.15 -7.23 11.42
N THR A 71 -9.94 -8.05 10.38
CA THR A 71 -10.77 -9.23 10.10
C THR A 71 -10.76 -10.21 11.27
N ILE A 72 -9.57 -10.53 11.80
CA ILE A 72 -9.44 -11.42 12.97
C ILE A 72 -10.16 -10.81 14.17
N PHE A 73 -9.94 -9.54 14.45
CA PHE A 73 -10.55 -8.86 15.59
C PHE A 73 -12.08 -8.85 15.51
N GLN A 74 -12.64 -8.55 14.34
CA GLN A 74 -14.08 -8.58 14.09
C GLN A 74 -14.66 -9.98 14.28
N LEU A 75 -14.04 -11.01 13.70
CA LEU A 75 -14.48 -12.39 13.85
C LEU A 75 -14.44 -12.85 15.30
N THR A 76 -13.33 -12.63 16.01
CA THR A 76 -13.20 -12.99 17.43
C THR A 76 -14.23 -12.27 18.28
N THR A 77 -14.46 -10.97 18.03
CA THR A 77 -15.47 -10.19 18.75
C THR A 77 -16.87 -10.73 18.52
N LEU A 78 -17.23 -11.06 17.27
CA LEU A 78 -18.53 -11.64 16.94
C LEU A 78 -18.74 -13.00 17.63
N ILE A 79 -17.73 -13.87 17.61
CA ILE A 79 -17.77 -15.18 18.27
C ILE A 79 -17.97 -15.01 19.79
N LEU A 80 -17.17 -14.15 20.42
CA LEU A 80 -17.27 -13.88 21.86
C LEU A 80 -18.63 -13.28 22.23
N ALA A 81 -19.15 -12.36 21.41
CA ALA A 81 -20.48 -11.78 21.63
C ALA A 81 -21.57 -12.86 21.57
N ALA A 82 -21.51 -13.76 20.59
CA ALA A 82 -22.47 -14.87 20.48
C ALA A 82 -22.43 -15.80 21.70
N ILE A 83 -21.23 -16.19 22.14
CA ILE A 83 -21.04 -17.02 23.34
C ILE A 83 -21.62 -16.33 24.58
N THR A 84 -21.28 -15.06 24.77
CA THR A 84 -21.75 -14.25 25.91
C THR A 84 -23.29 -14.17 25.95
N ILE A 85 -23.93 -14.01 24.79
CA ILE A 85 -25.40 -13.99 24.69
C ILE A 85 -25.99 -15.35 25.08
N ILE A 86 -25.45 -16.46 24.55
CA ILE A 86 -25.93 -17.82 24.84
C ILE A 86 -25.82 -18.12 26.34
N GLU A 87 -24.65 -17.85 26.94
CA GLU A 87 -24.40 -18.05 28.36
C GLU A 87 -25.32 -17.19 29.23
N GLY A 88 -25.49 -15.92 28.87
CA GLY A 88 -26.41 -15.01 29.56
C GLY A 88 -27.86 -15.51 29.57
N VAL A 89 -28.35 -16.00 28.44
CA VAL A 89 -29.70 -16.57 28.33
C VAL A 89 -29.83 -17.86 29.15
N ALA A 90 -28.85 -18.76 29.08
CA ALA A 90 -28.86 -20.00 29.84
C ALA A 90 -28.88 -19.75 31.36
N LEU A 91 -28.04 -18.81 31.84
CA LEU A 91 -28.00 -18.41 33.25
C LEU A 91 -29.32 -17.78 33.72
N TYR A 92 -29.91 -16.92 32.89
CA TYR A 92 -31.20 -16.30 33.18
C TYR A 92 -32.34 -17.33 33.28
N ALA A 93 -32.44 -18.23 32.30
CA ALA A 93 -33.45 -19.30 32.29
C ALA A 93 -33.27 -20.27 33.48
N GLY A 94 -32.02 -20.61 33.81
CA GLY A 94 -31.69 -21.47 34.96
C GLY A 94 -32.07 -20.85 36.31
N ARG A 95 -31.87 -19.55 36.49
CA ARG A 95 -32.31 -18.84 37.71
C ARG A 95 -33.84 -18.83 37.87
N LYS A 96 -34.56 -18.54 36.77
CA LYS A 96 -36.03 -18.49 36.78
C LYS A 96 -36.66 -19.84 37.17
N ARG A 97 -36.06 -20.96 36.77
CA ARG A 97 -36.52 -22.31 37.15
C ARG A 97 -36.31 -22.68 38.63
N LYS A 98 -35.35 -22.05 39.32
CA LYS A 98 -35.06 -22.35 40.75
C LYS A 98 -35.87 -21.51 41.74
N THR A 99 -36.55 -20.46 41.28
CA THR A 99 -37.29 -19.50 42.11
C THR A 99 -38.80 -19.56 41.93
N GLY A 100 -39.29 -20.43 41.04
CA GLY A 100 -40.72 -20.68 40.81
C GLY A 100 -41.13 -22.09 41.21
#